data_AF-A0A9P7G2J1-F1
#
_entry.id   AF-A0A9P7G2J1-F1
#
_cell.length_a   1.000
_cell.length_b   1.000
_cell.length_c   1.000
_cell.angle_alpha   90.00
_cell.angle_beta   90.00
_cell.angle_gamma   90.00
#
_symmetry.space_group_name_H-M   'P 1'
#
loop_
_entity.id
_entity.type
_entity.pdbx_description
1 polymer ?
#
loop_
_entity_poly.entity_id
_entity_poly.type
_entity_poly.pdbx_seq_one_letter_code
_entity_poly.pdbx_strand_id
1 'polypeptide(L)'
;MSAWPSFPKVSKDTSKLIPIRKVQTHLGAVEGKANDKIISTWLGHACFLIEPSRSDSGARGTRILFDPVFSDRCSPSQWIGPTRFTPPPCKIQDIPEVDAIVISHNHYDHLDTHTIGILSKRPRIPHFFAPLGNGSFFRSMGIPDTHVHIMDWWDSKRVEVTAQQHKVTVDITFTALHRPTLSASWVVEEVVSASPTDAAERPVVKVFFGGDTGYRAVLDGQDEDTLPVCPAFKEIGERFGGFDFAMVRACVVR
;
A
#
# COMPACT_ATOMS: atom_id res chain seq x y z
N MET A 1 -11.78 -14.45 -35.48
CA MET A 1 -11.03 -13.57 -34.55
C MET A 1 -12.06 -12.80 -33.76
N SER A 2 -12.30 -13.17 -32.49
CA SER A 2 -13.21 -12.44 -31.62
C SER A 2 -12.65 -11.04 -31.38
N ALA A 3 -13.41 -10.00 -31.75
CA ALA A 3 -13.05 -8.63 -31.40
C ALA A 3 -12.91 -8.54 -29.88
N TRP A 4 -11.78 -8.01 -29.42
CA TRP A 4 -11.61 -7.68 -28.01
C TRP A 4 -12.73 -6.71 -27.61
N PRO A 5 -13.39 -6.89 -26.45
CA PRO A 5 -14.39 -5.95 -25.99
C PRO A 5 -13.76 -4.56 -25.95
N SER A 6 -14.47 -3.56 -26.51
CA SER A 6 -13.98 -2.19 -26.53
C SER A 6 -13.84 -1.67 -25.11
N PHE A 7 -12.64 -1.28 -24.69
CA PHE A 7 -12.44 -0.63 -23.40
C PHE A 7 -13.28 0.66 -23.32
N PRO A 8 -13.85 0.99 -22.15
CA PRO A 8 -14.56 2.25 -21.96
C PRO A 8 -13.68 3.42 -22.38
N LYS A 9 -14.22 4.32 -23.21
CA LYS A 9 -13.48 5.53 -23.59
C LYS A 9 -13.38 6.45 -22.38
N VAL A 10 -12.16 6.81 -21.99
CA VAL A 10 -11.93 7.82 -20.96
C VAL A 10 -12.44 9.17 -21.48
N SER A 11 -13.37 9.78 -20.74
CA SER A 11 -13.87 11.12 -21.05
C SER A 11 -12.73 12.14 -20.99
N LYS A 12 -12.67 13.06 -21.97
CA LYS A 12 -11.79 14.23 -21.90
C LYS A 12 -12.30 15.29 -20.92
N ASP A 13 -13.58 15.23 -20.57
CA ASP A 13 -14.17 16.10 -19.55
C ASP A 13 -13.84 15.56 -18.15
N THR A 14 -12.91 16.25 -17.48
CA THR A 14 -12.47 15.94 -16.12
C THR A 14 -13.21 16.73 -15.05
N SER A 15 -14.22 17.55 -15.41
CA SER A 15 -14.94 18.42 -14.46
C SER A 15 -15.68 17.65 -13.36
N LYS A 16 -16.06 16.40 -13.64
CA LYS A 16 -16.73 15.48 -12.71
C LYS A 16 -15.75 14.61 -11.90
N LEU A 17 -14.45 14.69 -12.18
CA LEU A 17 -13.44 13.92 -11.46
C LEU A 17 -13.09 14.60 -10.15
N ILE A 18 -12.62 13.81 -9.18
CA ILE A 18 -12.11 14.33 -7.91
C ILE A 18 -10.95 15.29 -8.21
N PRO A 19 -10.97 16.53 -7.70
CA PRO A 19 -9.91 17.50 -7.95
C PRO A 19 -8.55 16.97 -7.49
N ILE A 20 -7.59 16.98 -8.40
CA ILE A 20 -6.21 16.61 -8.11
C ILE A 20 -5.56 17.74 -7.29
N ARG A 21 -5.12 17.40 -6.09
CA ARG A 21 -4.32 18.30 -5.26
C ARG A 21 -2.84 18.01 -5.49
N LYS A 22 -2.02 19.06 -5.52
CA LYS A 22 -0.56 18.90 -5.57
C LYS A 22 -0.12 18.11 -4.34
N VAL A 23 0.57 16.99 -4.57
CA VAL A 23 1.14 16.16 -3.51
C VAL A 23 2.12 17.01 -2.70
N GLN A 24 1.94 17.04 -1.39
CA GLN A 24 2.89 17.67 -0.49
C GLN A 24 4.09 16.73 -0.32
N THR A 25 5.23 17.13 -0.87
CA THR A 25 6.49 16.35 -0.76
C THR A 25 7.13 16.44 0.62
N HIS A 26 6.77 17.48 1.39
CA HIS A 26 7.12 17.63 2.80
C HIS A 26 5.98 17.06 3.65
N LEU A 27 5.97 15.75 3.83
CA LEU A 27 5.05 15.08 4.75
C LEU A 27 5.42 15.48 6.19
N GLY A 28 4.75 16.52 6.71
CA GLY A 28 4.67 16.91 8.14
C GLY A 28 5.96 17.23 8.90
N ALA A 29 7.13 17.04 8.29
CA ALA A 29 8.43 17.27 8.91
C ALA A 29 8.70 18.78 8.98
N VAL A 30 8.26 19.44 10.04
CA VAL A 30 8.92 20.68 10.48
C VAL A 30 10.08 20.25 11.36
N GLU A 31 11.31 20.56 10.96
CA GLU A 31 12.50 20.29 11.79
C GLU A 31 12.25 20.73 13.24
N GLY A 32 12.49 19.83 14.19
CA GLY A 32 12.38 20.12 15.62
C GLY A 32 10.97 20.07 16.23
N LYS A 33 9.93 19.61 15.50
CA LYS A 33 8.60 19.35 16.10
C LYS A 33 8.18 17.89 15.95
N ALA A 34 7.79 17.27 17.06
CA ALA A 34 7.14 15.98 17.06
C ALA A 34 5.82 16.05 16.25
N ASN A 35 5.57 15.03 15.43
CA ASN A 35 4.28 14.83 14.76
C ASN A 35 3.66 13.56 15.32
N ASP A 36 2.52 13.70 15.98
CA ASP A 36 1.73 12.64 16.60
C ASP A 36 0.65 12.08 15.66
N LYS A 37 0.68 12.46 14.38
CA LYS A 37 -0.36 12.13 13.41
C LYS A 37 0.13 11.18 12.34
N ILE A 38 -0.74 10.23 11.99
CA ILE A 38 -0.66 9.46 10.75
C ILE A 38 -0.85 10.42 9.58
N ILE A 39 0.11 10.44 8.66
CA ILE A 39 -0.01 11.15 7.39
C ILE A 39 -0.32 10.14 6.30
N SER A 40 -1.46 10.33 5.63
CA SER A 40 -1.85 9.55 4.48
C SER A 40 -2.03 10.44 3.25
N THR A 41 -1.42 10.06 2.15
CA THR A 41 -1.63 10.66 0.83
C THR A 41 -2.18 9.61 -0.11
N TRP A 42 -3.42 9.79 -0.55
CA TRP A 42 -4.02 8.98 -1.61
C TRP A 42 -3.50 9.43 -2.98
N LEU A 43 -2.87 8.52 -3.71
CA LEU A 43 -2.22 8.78 -5.00
C LEU A 43 -3.05 8.25 -6.19
N GLY A 44 -4.26 7.78 -5.91
CA GLY A 44 -5.22 7.25 -6.88
C GLY A 44 -5.29 5.71 -6.86
N HIS A 45 -6.46 5.17 -7.22
CA HIS A 45 -6.76 3.73 -7.14
C HIS A 45 -6.44 3.18 -5.74
N ALA A 46 -5.68 2.09 -5.63
CA ALA A 46 -5.20 1.51 -4.38
C ALA A 46 -3.86 2.09 -3.90
N CYS A 47 -3.32 3.13 -4.55
CA CYS A 47 -2.02 3.67 -4.22
C CYS A 47 -2.10 4.68 -3.06
N PHE A 48 -1.42 4.37 -1.96
CA PHE A 48 -1.31 5.24 -0.79
C PHE A 48 0.14 5.39 -0.34
N LEU A 49 0.52 6.61 0.01
CA LEU A 49 1.75 6.90 0.74
C LEU A 49 1.39 7.18 2.20
N ILE A 50 1.89 6.35 3.11
CA ILE A 50 1.62 6.43 4.55
C ILE A 50 2.91 6.72 5.32
N GLU A 51 2.80 7.62 6.30
CA GLU A 51 3.76 7.82 7.38
C GLU A 51 2.98 7.62 8.70
N PRO A 52 3.03 6.44 9.35
CA PRO A 52 2.16 6.09 10.49
C PRO A 52 2.35 7.01 11.70
N SER A 53 3.56 7.30 12.15
CA SER A 53 3.82 8.32 13.18
C SER A 53 5.29 8.72 13.21
N ARG A 54 5.69 9.79 13.93
CA ARG A 54 7.12 10.10 14.18
C ARG A 54 7.59 9.56 15.52
N SER A 55 8.87 9.19 15.55
CA SER A 55 9.68 9.07 16.76
C SER A 55 9.79 10.43 17.48
N ASP A 56 9.74 10.37 18.81
CA ASP A 56 10.13 11.42 19.79
C ASP A 56 11.37 12.25 19.44
N SER A 57 12.26 11.69 18.63
CA SER A 57 13.53 12.29 18.25
C SER A 57 13.44 13.46 17.26
N GLY A 58 12.24 13.81 16.78
CA GLY A 58 12.07 14.85 15.75
C GLY A 58 12.38 14.38 14.33
N ALA A 59 12.66 13.09 14.13
CA ALA A 59 12.89 12.43 12.83
C ALA A 59 11.60 11.93 12.20
N ARG A 60 11.57 11.79 10.86
CA ARG A 60 10.37 11.33 10.13
C ARG A 60 10.01 9.89 10.47
N GLY A 61 8.74 9.55 10.35
CA GLY A 61 8.27 8.17 10.45
C GLY A 61 8.73 7.31 9.28
N THR A 62 8.39 6.01 9.36
CA THR A 62 8.57 5.09 8.23
C THR A 62 7.63 5.47 7.10
N ARG A 63 8.16 5.67 5.89
CA ARG A 63 7.33 5.96 4.71
C ARG A 63 7.08 4.70 3.92
N ILE A 64 5.80 4.35 3.79
CA ILE A 64 5.35 3.11 3.15
C ILE A 64 4.47 3.47 1.96
N LEU A 65 4.79 2.92 0.80
CA LEU A 65 4.04 3.10 -0.43
C LEU A 65 3.31 1.80 -0.79
N PHE A 66 1.99 1.84 -0.74
CA PHE A 66 1.12 0.71 -1.07
C PHE A 66 0.73 0.75 -2.56
N ASP A 67 0.74 -0.41 -3.21
CA ASP A 67 0.27 -0.66 -4.59
C ASP A 67 0.55 0.50 -5.58
N PRO A 68 1.84 0.85 -5.82
CA PRO A 68 2.17 2.03 -6.59
C PRO A 68 1.92 1.84 -8.09
N VAL A 69 0.94 2.57 -8.62
CA VAL A 69 0.57 2.57 -10.06
C VAL A 69 0.57 3.99 -10.62
N PHE A 70 1.59 4.29 -11.43
CA PHE A 70 1.78 5.59 -12.08
C PHE A 70 1.71 5.51 -13.62
N SER A 71 1.76 4.31 -14.19
CA SER A 71 1.54 4.08 -15.62
C SER A 71 0.15 4.54 -16.07
N ASP A 72 0.02 4.88 -17.35
CA ASP A 72 -1.25 5.29 -17.96
C ASP A 72 -2.19 4.08 -18.13
N ARG A 73 -1.63 2.91 -18.42
CA ARG A 73 -2.39 1.66 -18.57
C ARG A 73 -2.02 0.60 -17.54
N CYS A 74 -3.06 -0.02 -16.97
CA CYS A 74 -2.95 -1.23 -16.14
C CYS A 74 -2.85 -2.46 -17.05
N SER A 75 -1.69 -2.66 -17.68
CA SER A 75 -1.49 -3.67 -18.72
C SER A 75 0.00 -4.02 -18.85
N PRO A 76 0.34 -5.24 -19.35
CA PRO A 76 1.71 -5.55 -19.73
C PRO A 76 2.25 -4.68 -20.87
N SER A 77 1.38 -3.94 -21.57
CA SER A 77 1.74 -3.04 -22.67
C SER A 77 1.06 -1.69 -22.50
N GLN A 78 1.79 -0.60 -22.78
CA GLN A 78 1.21 0.75 -22.78
C GLN A 78 0.39 1.05 -24.05
N TRP A 79 0.28 0.11 -24.99
CA TRP A 79 -0.47 0.29 -26.24
C TRP A 79 -1.88 -0.31 -26.19
N ILE A 80 -2.12 -1.29 -25.33
CA ILE A 80 -3.39 -2.01 -25.21
C ILE A 80 -3.74 -2.21 -23.74
N GLY A 81 -5.03 -2.29 -23.40
CA GLY A 81 -5.51 -2.52 -22.04
C GLY A 81 -6.15 -1.29 -21.40
N PRO A 82 -6.68 -1.41 -20.18
CA PRO A 82 -7.40 -0.34 -19.49
C PRO A 82 -6.51 0.90 -19.28
N THR A 83 -6.96 2.06 -19.75
CA THR A 83 -6.35 3.36 -19.43
C THR A 83 -6.99 3.93 -18.18
N ARG A 84 -6.19 4.55 -17.31
CA ARG A 84 -6.69 5.25 -16.13
C ARG A 84 -7.61 6.43 -16.49
N PHE A 85 -8.66 6.63 -15.70
CA PHE A 85 -9.60 7.75 -15.92
C PHE A 85 -9.09 9.09 -15.39
N THR A 86 -8.40 9.07 -14.25
CA THR A 86 -7.80 10.24 -13.61
C THR A 86 -6.29 10.19 -13.78
N PRO A 87 -5.59 11.25 -14.24
CA PRO A 87 -4.13 11.23 -14.32
C PRO A 87 -3.51 11.09 -12.92
N PRO A 88 -2.25 10.61 -12.81
CA PRO A 88 -1.56 10.55 -11.53
C PRO A 88 -1.41 11.97 -10.94
N PRO A 89 -1.50 12.13 -9.61
CA PRO A 89 -1.48 13.45 -8.98
C PRO A 89 -0.09 14.11 -8.99
N CYS A 90 0.96 13.35 -9.27
CA CYS A 90 2.34 13.80 -9.46
C CYS A 90 3.11 12.79 -10.31
N LYS A 91 4.34 13.11 -10.71
CA LYS A 91 5.21 12.14 -11.36
C LYS A 91 5.81 11.20 -10.30
N ILE A 92 6.15 9.98 -10.69
CA ILE A 92 6.80 9.02 -9.80
C ILE A 92 8.14 9.53 -9.25
N GLN A 93 8.83 10.40 -9.98
CA GLN A 93 10.07 11.05 -9.54
C GLN A 93 9.81 12.08 -8.42
N ASP A 94 8.59 12.61 -8.31
CA ASP A 94 8.22 13.60 -7.29
C ASP A 94 7.81 12.93 -5.97
N ILE A 95 7.56 11.61 -5.96
CA ILE A 95 7.32 10.85 -4.74
C ILE A 95 8.57 10.92 -3.87
N PRO A 96 8.45 11.31 -2.58
CA PRO A 96 9.60 11.35 -1.69
C PRO A 96 10.26 9.97 -1.57
N GLU A 97 11.41 9.94 -0.92
CA GLU A 97 12.01 8.69 -0.51
C GLU A 97 11.03 7.88 0.36
N VAL A 98 10.93 6.59 0.06
CA VAL A 98 10.09 5.62 0.77
C VAL A 98 11.00 4.51 1.29
N ASP A 99 10.66 3.96 2.44
CA ASP A 99 11.44 2.91 3.09
C ASP A 99 10.92 1.52 2.75
N ALA A 100 9.61 1.41 2.49
CA ALA A 100 8.96 0.18 2.10
C ALA A 100 7.96 0.40 0.96
N ILE A 101 7.84 -0.60 0.10
CA ILE A 101 6.80 -0.74 -0.92
C ILE A 101 6.05 -2.03 -0.61
N VAL A 102 4.73 -1.95 -0.49
CA VAL A 102 3.88 -3.08 -0.13
C VAL A 102 2.91 -3.35 -1.27
N ILE A 103 2.94 -4.58 -1.78
CA ILE A 103 2.10 -5.05 -2.88
C ILE A 103 1.04 -5.99 -2.33
N SER A 104 -0.25 -5.67 -2.51
CA SER A 104 -1.36 -6.54 -2.10
C SER A 104 -1.47 -7.80 -2.96
N HIS A 105 -1.29 -7.67 -4.28
CA HIS A 105 -1.33 -8.76 -5.24
C HIS A 105 -0.77 -8.35 -6.62
N ASN A 106 -0.69 -9.30 -7.54
CA ASN A 106 0.04 -9.17 -8.80
C ASN A 106 -0.81 -8.79 -10.03
N HIS A 107 -2.01 -8.23 -9.84
CA HIS A 107 -2.75 -7.64 -10.96
C HIS A 107 -2.10 -6.32 -11.40
N TYR A 108 -2.21 -5.99 -12.69
CA TYR A 108 -1.53 -4.83 -13.29
C TYR A 108 -1.97 -3.47 -12.74
N ASP A 109 -3.14 -3.39 -12.11
CA ASP A 109 -3.64 -2.21 -11.42
C ASP A 109 -3.17 -2.11 -9.95
N HIS A 110 -2.34 -3.04 -9.49
CA HIS A 110 -1.71 -3.05 -8.15
C HIS A 110 -0.19 -3.23 -8.21
N LEU A 111 0.31 -3.96 -9.21
CA LEU A 111 1.72 -4.20 -9.48
C LEU A 111 2.06 -3.60 -10.86
N ASP A 112 2.43 -2.32 -10.86
CA ASP A 112 2.90 -1.62 -12.05
C ASP A 112 4.41 -1.79 -12.22
N THR A 113 4.79 -2.71 -13.10
CA THR A 113 6.18 -3.08 -13.37
C THR A 113 7.08 -1.89 -13.75
N HIS A 114 6.53 -0.89 -14.46
CA HIS A 114 7.28 0.30 -14.85
C HIS A 114 7.59 1.16 -13.62
N THR A 115 6.58 1.37 -12.77
CA THR A 115 6.72 2.11 -11.51
C THR A 115 7.72 1.42 -10.58
N ILE A 116 7.61 0.10 -10.40
CA ILE A 116 8.55 -0.67 -9.57
C ILE A 116 9.98 -0.57 -10.13
N GLY A 117 10.16 -0.67 -11.44
CA GLY A 117 11.47 -0.55 -12.08
C GLY A 117 12.12 0.83 -11.94
N ILE A 118 11.34 1.89 -11.75
CA ILE A 118 11.86 3.24 -11.42
C ILE A 118 12.24 3.32 -9.94
N LEU A 119 11.36 2.83 -9.06
CA LEU A 119 11.56 2.87 -7.61
C LEU A 119 12.75 2.02 -7.16
N SER A 120 12.98 0.87 -7.79
CA SER A 120 14.10 -0.04 -7.48
C SER A 120 15.48 0.54 -7.80
N LYS A 121 15.55 1.57 -8.64
CA LYS A 121 16.80 2.20 -9.09
C LYS A 121 17.14 3.49 -8.33
N ARG A 122 16.38 3.80 -7.27
CA ARG A 122 16.68 4.94 -6.40
C ARG A 122 17.97 4.69 -5.61
N PRO A 123 18.71 5.75 -5.22
CA PRO A 123 19.94 5.61 -4.45
C PRO A 123 19.77 4.80 -3.16
N ARG A 124 18.62 4.96 -2.49
CA ARG A 124 18.16 4.12 -1.39
C ARG A 124 17.05 3.21 -1.90
N ILE A 125 17.35 1.92 -1.96
CA ILE A 125 16.41 0.88 -2.40
C ILE A 125 15.43 0.61 -1.25
N PRO A 126 14.12 0.73 -1.45
CA PRO A 126 13.14 0.39 -0.43
C PRO A 126 13.08 -1.13 -0.21
N HIS A 127 12.53 -1.56 0.92
CA HIS A 127 12.10 -2.95 1.09
C HIS A 127 10.81 -3.20 0.30
N PHE A 128 10.74 -4.30 -0.44
CA PHE A 128 9.59 -4.73 -1.21
C PHE A 128 8.92 -5.90 -0.49
N PHE A 129 7.63 -5.74 -0.16
CA PHE A 129 6.80 -6.78 0.44
C PHE A 129 5.75 -7.21 -0.58
N ALA A 130 5.63 -8.51 -0.81
CA ALA A 130 4.70 -9.05 -1.78
C ALA A 130 4.28 -10.49 -1.46
N PRO A 131 3.15 -10.97 -2.03
CA PRO A 131 2.71 -12.34 -1.84
C PRO A 131 3.65 -13.35 -2.50
N LEU A 132 3.51 -14.62 -2.10
CA LEU A 132 4.09 -15.79 -2.78
C LEU A 132 3.99 -15.69 -4.31
N GLY A 133 5.01 -16.18 -5.01
CA GLY A 133 5.08 -16.20 -6.48
C GLY A 133 5.69 -14.96 -7.15
N ASN A 134 5.89 -13.86 -6.43
CA ASN A 134 6.45 -12.62 -7.01
C ASN A 134 7.99 -12.51 -6.94
N GLY A 135 8.67 -13.44 -6.25
CA GLY A 135 10.12 -13.33 -6.02
C GLY A 135 10.98 -13.34 -7.28
N SER A 136 10.65 -14.18 -8.27
CA SER A 136 11.37 -14.23 -9.55
C SER A 136 11.25 -12.93 -10.33
N PHE A 137 10.09 -12.28 -10.27
CA PHE A 137 9.84 -11.00 -10.89
C PHE A 137 10.73 -9.89 -10.29
N PHE A 138 10.77 -9.75 -8.95
CA PHE A 138 11.64 -8.73 -8.32
C PHE A 138 13.12 -8.97 -8.59
N ARG A 139 13.57 -10.23 -8.55
CA ARG A 139 14.95 -10.59 -8.93
C ARG A 139 15.27 -10.23 -10.37
N SER A 140 14.33 -10.47 -11.30
CA SER A 140 14.52 -10.11 -12.72
C SER A 140 14.68 -8.60 -12.95
N MET A 141 14.18 -7.76 -12.02
CA MET A 141 14.38 -6.32 -12.04
C MET A 141 15.68 -5.86 -11.36
N GLY A 142 16.50 -6.79 -10.87
CA GLY A 142 17.77 -6.50 -10.20
C GLY A 142 17.63 -6.00 -8.76
N ILE A 143 16.47 -6.21 -8.12
CA ILE A 143 16.30 -5.86 -6.70
C ILE A 143 17.04 -6.91 -5.85
N PRO A 144 17.94 -6.50 -4.93
CA PRO A 144 18.64 -7.44 -4.06
C PRO A 144 17.68 -8.26 -3.19
N ASP A 145 17.95 -9.55 -2.99
CA ASP A 145 17.12 -10.42 -2.16
C ASP A 145 17.01 -9.91 -0.70
N THR A 146 18.00 -9.16 -0.20
CA THR A 146 17.94 -8.50 1.12
C THR A 146 16.85 -7.43 1.23
N HIS A 147 16.34 -6.95 0.10
CA HIS A 147 15.26 -5.98 0.00
C HIS A 147 13.93 -6.62 -0.44
N VAL A 148 13.85 -7.91 -0.73
CA VAL A 148 12.62 -8.56 -1.19
C VAL A 148 12.10 -9.52 -0.13
N HIS A 149 10.90 -9.26 0.38
CA HIS A 149 10.21 -10.07 1.38
C HIS A 149 8.96 -10.68 0.74
N ILE A 150 9.09 -11.93 0.29
CA ILE A 150 7.97 -12.72 -0.23
C ILE A 150 7.31 -13.45 0.93
N MET A 151 6.01 -13.21 1.14
CA MET A 151 5.32 -13.59 2.36
C MET A 151 4.10 -14.47 2.06
N ASP A 152 3.89 -15.47 2.91
CA ASP A 152 2.65 -16.24 3.01
C ASP A 152 1.75 -15.63 4.09
N TRP A 153 0.48 -16.01 4.09
CA TRP A 153 -0.47 -15.50 5.06
C TRP A 153 0.02 -15.73 6.49
N TRP A 154 -0.11 -14.68 7.30
CA TRP A 154 0.33 -14.59 8.69
C TRP A 154 1.83 -14.52 8.91
N ASP A 155 2.64 -14.54 7.87
CA ASP A 155 4.03 -14.16 7.98
C ASP A 155 4.12 -12.70 8.42
N SER A 156 5.06 -12.44 9.34
CA SER A 156 5.40 -11.11 9.81
C SER A 156 6.89 -10.87 9.63
N LYS A 157 7.25 -9.69 9.14
CA LYS A 157 8.63 -9.31 8.92
C LYS A 157 8.91 -7.98 9.58
N ARG A 158 9.82 -8.01 10.55
CA ARG A 158 10.43 -6.83 11.15
C ARG A 158 11.49 -6.24 10.23
N VAL A 159 11.43 -4.94 9.97
CA VAL A 159 12.49 -4.20 9.29
C VAL A 159 12.85 -2.95 10.09
N GLU A 160 14.15 -2.67 10.16
CA GLU A 160 14.68 -1.43 10.73
C GLU A 160 14.98 -0.48 9.57
N VAL A 161 14.40 0.71 9.61
CA VAL A 161 14.59 1.75 8.60
C VAL A 161 15.32 2.93 9.21
N THR A 162 16.34 3.41 8.51
CA THR A 162 17.02 4.66 8.88
C THR A 162 16.30 5.86 8.26
N ALA A 163 15.55 6.58 9.08
CA ALA A 163 14.94 7.85 8.72
C ALA A 163 15.86 9.00 9.17
N GLN A 164 16.60 9.58 8.23
CA GLN A 164 17.65 10.58 8.50
C GLN A 164 18.75 10.02 9.43
N GLN A 165 18.79 10.43 10.69
CA GLN A 165 19.77 9.98 11.69
C GLN A 165 19.18 9.01 12.72
N HIS A 166 17.92 8.61 12.55
CA HIS A 166 17.18 7.81 13.53
C HIS A 166 16.73 6.48 12.94
N LYS A 167 16.74 5.46 13.79
CA LYS A 167 16.27 4.13 13.44
C LYS A 167 14.83 3.99 13.90
N VAL A 168 13.96 3.59 12.98
CA VAL A 168 12.57 3.24 13.26
C VAL A 168 12.39 1.78 12.91
N THR A 169 11.66 1.04 13.74
CA THR A 169 11.35 -0.37 13.47
C THR A 169 9.88 -0.48 13.07
N VAL A 170 9.60 -1.30 12.07
CA VAL A 170 8.24 -1.60 11.66
C VAL A 170 8.08 -3.10 11.46
N ASP A 171 6.96 -3.63 11.96
CA ASP A 171 6.52 -4.98 11.65
C ASP A 171 5.46 -4.90 10.54
N ILE A 172 5.69 -5.63 9.46
CA ILE A 172 4.76 -5.72 8.33
C ILE A 172 4.29 -7.16 8.26
N THR A 173 2.98 -7.36 8.41
CA THR A 173 2.34 -8.68 8.46
C THR A 173 1.40 -8.84 7.27
N PHE A 174 1.58 -9.92 6.51
CA PHE A 174 0.67 -10.30 5.43
C PHE A 174 -0.53 -11.04 6.04
N THR A 175 -1.75 -10.63 5.71
CA THR A 175 -2.97 -11.18 6.33
C THR A 175 -3.83 -11.90 5.31
N ALA A 176 -4.45 -13.00 5.72
CA ALA A 176 -5.16 -13.88 4.83
C ALA A 176 -6.45 -13.28 4.26
N LEU A 177 -6.76 -13.66 3.03
CA LEU A 177 -8.13 -13.71 2.53
C LEU A 177 -8.51 -15.17 2.29
N HIS A 178 -9.70 -15.56 2.71
CA HIS A 178 -10.25 -16.89 2.43
C HIS A 178 -10.71 -17.00 0.96
N ARG A 179 -9.80 -16.78 0.00
CA ARG A 179 -10.04 -16.82 -1.44
C ARG A 179 -8.90 -17.56 -2.15
N PRO A 180 -9.18 -18.23 -3.29
CA PRO A 180 -8.17 -18.99 -4.03
C PRO A 180 -7.16 -18.11 -4.80
N THR A 181 -7.38 -16.80 -4.86
CA THR A 181 -6.41 -15.83 -5.41
C THR A 181 -5.59 -15.24 -4.28
N LEU A 182 -4.26 -15.10 -4.45
CA LEU A 182 -3.34 -14.51 -3.48
C LEU A 182 -3.52 -12.99 -3.29
N SER A 183 -4.75 -12.49 -3.44
CA SER A 183 -5.16 -11.17 -2.98
C SER A 183 -5.19 -11.20 -1.46
N ALA A 184 -4.57 -10.22 -0.81
CA ALA A 184 -4.57 -10.17 0.65
C ALA A 184 -4.36 -8.74 1.15
N SER A 185 -4.57 -8.58 2.45
CA SER A 185 -4.38 -7.33 3.17
C SER A 185 -3.08 -7.33 3.96
N TRP A 186 -2.66 -6.15 4.40
CA TRP A 186 -1.44 -5.95 5.16
C TRP A 186 -1.72 -5.19 6.45
N VAL A 187 -1.02 -5.58 7.51
CA VAL A 187 -0.96 -4.84 8.77
C VAL A 187 0.44 -4.29 8.94
N VAL A 188 0.53 -3.02 9.29
CA VAL A 188 1.77 -2.33 9.63
C VAL A 188 1.71 -1.89 11.07
N GLU A 189 2.68 -2.29 11.87
CA GLU A 189 2.85 -1.88 13.27
C GLU A 189 4.17 -1.12 13.40
N GLU A 190 4.12 0.19 13.64
CA GLU A 190 5.33 0.98 13.87
C GLU A 190 5.77 0.82 15.34
N VAL A 191 6.90 0.15 15.53
CA VAL A 191 7.50 -0.11 16.84
C VAL A 191 8.58 0.95 17.08
N VAL A 192 8.27 1.90 17.95
CA VAL A 192 9.27 2.86 18.42
C VAL A 192 10.28 2.09 19.29
N SER A 193 11.56 2.11 18.89
CA SER A 193 12.64 1.53 19.70
C SER A 193 12.88 2.41 20.92
N ALA A 194 12.04 2.24 21.93
CA ALA A 194 12.22 2.92 23.20
C ALA A 194 13.35 2.23 23.98
N SER A 195 14.08 3.01 24.80
CA SER A 195 14.85 2.47 25.91
C SER A 195 13.96 1.51 26.72
N PRO A 196 14.48 0.44 27.36
CA PRO A 196 13.69 -0.49 28.18
C PRO A 196 12.81 0.20 29.26
N THR A 197 13.12 1.45 29.62
CA THR A 197 12.36 2.29 30.54
C THR A 197 11.16 3.02 29.90
N ASP A 198 11.21 3.27 28.59
CA ASP A 198 10.26 4.12 27.86
C ASP A 198 9.26 3.30 27.02
N ALA A 199 9.52 2.00 26.86
CA ALA A 199 8.70 1.06 26.07
C ALA A 199 7.29 0.83 26.65
N ALA A 200 7.08 1.17 27.92
CA ALA A 200 5.79 0.99 28.60
C ALA A 200 4.78 2.12 28.34
N GLU A 201 5.19 3.24 27.72
CA GLU A 201 4.38 4.47 27.67
C GLU A 201 3.81 4.84 26.30
N ARG A 202 4.16 4.13 25.20
CA ARG A 202 3.70 4.52 23.85
C ARG A 202 2.88 3.45 23.15
N PRO A 203 1.65 3.78 22.70
CA PRO A 203 0.87 2.87 21.88
C PRO A 203 1.55 2.68 20.51
N VAL A 204 1.69 1.42 20.10
CA VAL A 204 2.11 1.04 18.74
C VAL A 204 1.05 1.53 17.76
N VAL A 205 1.46 2.32 16.77
CA VAL A 205 0.55 2.78 15.72
C VAL A 205 0.34 1.65 14.71
N LYS A 206 -0.93 1.34 14.43
CA LYS A 206 -1.33 0.23 13.55
C LYS A 206 -2.12 0.74 12.36
N VAL A 207 -1.64 0.40 11.17
CA VAL A 207 -2.29 0.74 9.91
C VAL A 207 -2.69 -0.54 9.19
N PHE A 208 -3.92 -0.58 8.69
CA PHE A 208 -4.44 -1.67 7.87
C PHE A 208 -4.55 -1.24 6.41
N PHE A 209 -4.02 -2.04 5.50
CA PHE A 209 -4.20 -1.88 4.06
C PHE A 209 -4.98 -3.08 3.50
N GLY A 210 -6.19 -2.82 3.04
CA GLY A 210 -7.13 -3.84 2.60
C GLY A 210 -6.84 -4.42 1.22
N GLY A 211 -6.04 -3.78 0.36
CA GLY A 211 -5.90 -4.22 -1.04
C GLY A 211 -7.25 -4.51 -1.71
N ASP A 212 -7.34 -5.65 -2.39
CA ASP A 212 -8.54 -6.12 -3.10
C ASP A 212 -9.39 -7.08 -2.28
N THR A 213 -9.58 -6.73 -1.02
CA THR A 213 -10.45 -7.48 -0.11
C THR A 213 -11.90 -7.01 -0.21
N GLY A 214 -12.82 -7.92 0.09
CA GLY A 214 -14.25 -7.64 0.19
C GLY A 214 -14.82 -8.29 1.45
N TYR A 215 -15.60 -7.53 2.22
CA TYR A 215 -16.21 -8.02 3.45
C TYR A 215 -17.28 -9.09 3.16
N ARG A 216 -18.03 -8.92 2.07
CA ARG A 216 -19.12 -9.78 1.63
C ARG A 216 -19.26 -9.64 0.12
N ALA A 217 -19.78 -10.68 -0.54
CA ALA A 217 -20.23 -10.59 -1.93
C ALA A 217 -21.76 -10.54 -1.94
N VAL A 218 -22.34 -9.49 -2.52
CA VAL A 218 -23.79 -9.29 -2.66
C VAL A 218 -24.09 -9.21 -4.15
N LEU A 219 -24.95 -10.10 -4.66
CA LEU A 219 -25.44 -10.05 -6.03
C LEU A 219 -26.76 -9.29 -6.11
N ASP A 220 -27.10 -8.80 -7.30
CA ASP A 220 -28.35 -8.07 -7.54
C ASP A 220 -29.57 -8.87 -7.06
N GLY A 221 -30.42 -8.19 -6.27
CA GLY A 221 -31.64 -8.75 -5.71
C GLY A 221 -31.45 -9.62 -4.46
N GLN A 222 -30.21 -9.78 -3.97
CA GLN A 222 -29.97 -10.45 -2.68
C GLN A 222 -30.13 -9.50 -1.50
N ASP A 223 -30.66 -10.01 -0.40
CA ASP A 223 -30.66 -9.34 0.89
C ASP A 223 -29.28 -9.45 1.53
N GLU A 224 -28.57 -8.32 1.59
CA GLU A 224 -27.22 -8.22 2.12
C GLU A 224 -27.10 -8.82 3.53
N ASP A 225 -28.08 -8.59 4.41
CA ASP A 225 -28.01 -8.98 5.82
C ASP A 225 -28.04 -10.50 6.02
N THR A 226 -28.51 -11.24 5.02
CA THR A 226 -28.61 -12.72 5.06
C THR A 226 -27.33 -13.43 4.62
N LEU A 227 -26.39 -12.72 4.00
CA LEU A 227 -25.23 -13.32 3.35
C LEU A 227 -24.03 -13.45 4.32
N PRO A 228 -23.21 -14.50 4.17
CA PRO A 228 -22.04 -14.68 5.01
C PRO A 228 -21.02 -13.55 4.80
N VAL A 229 -20.30 -13.21 5.86
CA VAL A 229 -19.19 -12.26 5.83
C VAL A 229 -17.86 -13.01 5.77
N CYS A 230 -16.82 -12.36 5.29
CA CYS A 230 -15.48 -12.91 5.26
C CYS A 230 -14.95 -13.03 6.71
N PRO A 231 -14.67 -14.24 7.21
CA PRO A 231 -14.26 -14.44 8.60
C PRO A 231 -12.87 -13.85 8.90
N ALA A 232 -12.04 -13.68 7.87
CA ALA A 232 -10.68 -13.15 8.02
C ALA A 232 -10.66 -11.75 8.65
N PHE A 233 -11.62 -10.88 8.37
CA PHE A 233 -11.68 -9.56 9.02
C PHE A 233 -11.85 -9.66 10.54
N LYS A 234 -12.64 -10.63 11.00
CA LYS A 234 -12.82 -10.87 12.44
C LYS A 234 -11.52 -11.42 13.05
N GLU A 235 -10.90 -12.40 12.40
CA GLU A 235 -9.62 -12.98 12.84
C GLU A 235 -8.51 -11.93 12.91
N ILE A 236 -8.41 -11.05 11.91
CA ILE A 236 -7.48 -9.91 11.90
C ILE A 236 -7.77 -8.98 13.08
N GLY A 237 -9.05 -8.63 13.31
CA GLY A 237 -9.46 -7.80 14.44
C GLY A 237 -9.11 -8.41 15.80
N GLU A 238 -9.36 -9.71 15.99
CA GLU A 238 -9.02 -10.44 17.21
C GLU A 238 -7.51 -10.53 17.45
N ARG A 239 -6.71 -10.67 16.38
CA ARG A 239 -5.26 -10.79 16.47
C ARG A 239 -4.55 -9.47 16.77
N PHE A 240 -4.99 -8.38 16.14
CA PHE A 240 -4.29 -7.09 16.22
C PHE A 240 -4.95 -6.08 17.16
N GLY A 241 -6.18 -6.33 17.63
CA GLY A 241 -6.83 -5.47 18.63
C GLY A 241 -7.25 -4.09 18.12
N GLY A 242 -7.48 -3.96 16.81
CA GLY A 242 -7.90 -2.71 16.16
C GLY A 242 -6.79 -1.99 15.40
N PHE A 243 -7.16 -0.91 14.71
CA PHE A 243 -6.27 -0.11 13.86
C PHE A 243 -6.56 1.38 14.02
N ASP A 244 -5.51 2.20 13.99
CA ASP A 244 -5.62 3.66 14.02
C ASP A 244 -6.04 4.24 12.67
N PHE A 245 -5.68 3.56 11.58
CA PHE A 245 -6.06 3.94 10.23
C PHE A 245 -6.23 2.71 9.33
N ALA A 246 -7.30 2.70 8.53
CA ALA A 246 -7.59 1.62 7.60
C ALA A 246 -7.86 2.17 6.20
N MET A 247 -7.14 1.63 5.22
CA MET A 247 -7.35 1.89 3.80
C MET A 247 -8.10 0.71 3.20
N VAL A 248 -9.40 0.87 3.00
CA VAL A 248 -10.28 -0.17 2.45
C VAL A 248 -10.84 0.29 1.11
N ARG A 249 -10.91 -0.64 0.15
CA ARG A 249 -11.54 -0.37 -1.13
C ARG A 249 -13.04 -0.17 -0.92
N ALA A 250 -13.55 0.98 -1.38
CA ALA A 250 -14.98 1.25 -1.52
C ALA A 250 -15.33 1.23 -3.02
N CYS A 251 -15.49 0.05 -3.60
CA CYS A 251 -16.05 -0.11 -4.94
C CYS A 251 -17.24 -1.05 -4.89
N VAL A 252 -18.40 -0.53 -5.29
CA VAL A 252 -19.53 -1.36 -5.70
C VAL A 252 -19.26 -1.73 -7.14
N VAL A 253 -18.87 -2.99 -7.38
CA VAL A 253 -18.89 -3.53 -8.74
C VAL A 253 -20.36 -3.72 -9.07
N ARG A 254 -20.95 -2.77 -9.82
CA ARG A 254 -22.25 -2.95 -10.47
C ARG A 254 -22.06 -3.65 -11.80
#